data_AF-A0AB35J1Z5-F1
#
_entry.id   AF-A0AB35J1Z5-F1
#
_cell.length_a   1.000
_cell.length_b   1.000
_cell.length_c   1.000
_cell.angle_alpha   90.00
_cell.angle_beta   90.00
_cell.angle_gamma   90.00
#
_symmetry.space_group_name_H-M   'P 1'
#
loop_
_entity.id
_entity.type
_entity.pdbx_description
1 polymer ?
#
loop_
_entity_poly.entity_id
_entity_poly.type
_entity_poly.pdbx_seq_one_letter_code
_entity_poly.pdbx_strand_id
1 'polypeptide(L)'
;MQIKDIAITKEIMRIDTRTQAIDMQQIDNRRFLYNPDTGVLVLGRQYAAASLTDSSHAVELADAGITKDFDDFVRGWIGTGGNYPYGVIHFAPNVDERCADLFDRAYSTLEMFRENGALADTVLRGFGNRWERPMSDIFADMRKAEQKPSVRRQLKKQPEAETIRPKTNHQQER
;
A
#
# COMPACT_ATOMS: atom_id res chain seq x y z
N MET A 1 5.16 18.64 -17.34
CA MET A 1 3.80 19.04 -16.95
C MET A 1 3.74 19.01 -15.44
N GLN A 2 3.18 20.04 -14.78
CA GLN A 2 3.10 20.07 -13.32
C GLN A 2 1.87 19.25 -12.88
N ILE A 3 2.09 18.25 -12.03
CA ILE A 3 1.00 17.49 -11.40
C ILE A 3 0.38 18.37 -10.30
N LYS A 4 -0.94 18.41 -10.23
CA LYS A 4 -1.69 19.22 -9.26
C LYS A 4 -2.23 18.34 -8.14
N ASP A 5 -1.82 18.60 -6.92
CA ASP A 5 -2.43 17.98 -5.74
C ASP A 5 -3.87 18.47 -5.58
N ILE A 6 -4.78 17.54 -5.32
CA ILE A 6 -6.19 17.85 -5.02
C ILE A 6 -6.59 17.27 -3.66
N ALA A 7 -7.44 17.99 -2.95
CA ALA A 7 -7.98 17.54 -1.68
C ALA A 7 -9.04 16.44 -1.88
N ILE A 8 -9.00 15.41 -1.04
CA ILE A 8 -10.05 14.39 -0.99
C ILE A 8 -11.33 14.98 -0.38
N THR A 9 -12.45 14.84 -1.08
CA THR A 9 -13.78 15.20 -0.59
C THR A 9 -14.63 13.96 -0.35
N LYS A 10 -15.78 14.10 0.32
CA LYS A 10 -16.69 12.97 0.61
C LYS A 10 -17.57 12.57 -0.59
N GLU A 11 -17.75 13.49 -1.53
CA GLU A 11 -18.55 13.28 -2.74
C GLU A 11 -17.79 12.48 -3.79
N ILE A 12 -18.50 11.98 -4.81
CA ILE A 12 -17.88 11.29 -5.94
C ILE A 12 -16.81 12.19 -6.57
N MET A 13 -15.64 11.62 -6.81
CA MET A 13 -14.53 12.30 -7.46
C MET A 13 -14.15 11.55 -8.72
N ARG A 14 -14.00 12.28 -9.82
CA ARG A 14 -13.36 11.82 -11.05
C ARG A 14 -12.04 12.55 -11.20
N ILE A 15 -10.96 11.79 -11.27
CA ILE A 15 -9.59 12.27 -11.14
C ILE A 15 -8.82 11.79 -12.37
N ASP A 16 -8.17 12.71 -13.07
CA ASP A 16 -7.17 12.37 -14.08
C ASP A 16 -5.80 12.26 -13.42
N THR A 17 -5.37 11.03 -13.13
CA THR A 17 -4.13 10.76 -12.39
C THR A 17 -2.86 11.12 -13.17
N ARG A 18 -2.98 11.47 -14.47
CA ARG A 18 -1.87 11.96 -15.28
C ARG A 18 -1.57 13.43 -15.01
N THR A 19 -2.57 14.17 -14.53
CA THR A 19 -2.47 15.62 -14.28
C THR A 19 -2.73 15.99 -12.82
N GLN A 20 -3.29 15.07 -12.03
CA GLN A 20 -3.71 15.29 -10.65
C GLN A 20 -3.15 14.20 -9.73
N ALA A 21 -2.73 14.60 -8.54
CA ALA A 21 -2.32 13.68 -7.48
C ALA A 21 -3.25 13.77 -6.28
N ILE A 22 -3.40 12.65 -5.59
CA ILE A 22 -4.09 12.52 -4.33
C ILE A 22 -3.19 11.87 -3.29
N ASP A 23 -3.59 11.98 -2.03
CA ASP A 23 -3.02 11.21 -0.93
C ASP A 23 -4.06 10.19 -0.43
N MET A 24 -3.82 8.91 -0.71
CA MET A 24 -4.74 7.85 -0.30
C MET A 24 -4.87 7.71 1.22
N GLN A 25 -3.91 8.23 2.01
CA GLN A 25 -4.01 8.22 3.46
C GLN A 25 -5.16 9.10 3.98
N GLN A 26 -5.69 9.99 3.14
CA GLN A 26 -6.86 10.83 3.44
C GLN A 26 -8.20 10.14 3.10
N ILE A 27 -8.16 8.94 2.50
CA ILE A 27 -9.35 8.18 2.14
C ILE A 27 -9.71 7.25 3.30
N ASP A 28 -10.93 7.33 3.81
CA ASP A 28 -11.38 6.51 4.94
C ASP A 28 -11.98 5.17 4.47
N ASN A 29 -12.99 5.19 3.58
CA ASN A 29 -13.67 3.99 3.08
C ASN A 29 -14.54 4.32 1.85
N ARG A 30 -14.00 4.04 0.67
CA ARG A 30 -14.63 4.38 -0.62
C ARG A 30 -14.50 3.22 -1.58
N ARG A 31 -15.45 3.10 -2.52
CA ARG A 31 -15.19 2.32 -3.73
C ARG A 31 -14.19 3.07 -4.61
N PHE A 32 -13.37 2.34 -5.34
CA PHE A 32 -12.58 2.90 -6.43
C PHE A 32 -12.88 2.17 -7.74
N LEU A 33 -12.73 2.89 -8.84
CA LEU A 33 -12.63 2.37 -10.19
C LEU A 33 -11.48 3.09 -10.89
N TYR A 34 -10.51 2.34 -11.41
CA TYR A 34 -9.38 2.90 -12.13
C TYR A 34 -9.26 2.27 -13.52
N ASN A 35 -9.14 3.11 -14.53
CA ASN A 35 -8.85 2.68 -15.90
C ASN A 35 -7.38 3.03 -16.21
N PRO A 36 -6.47 2.03 -16.28
CA PRO A 36 -5.04 2.28 -16.49
C PRO A 36 -4.72 2.86 -17.87
N ASP A 37 -5.53 2.56 -18.90
CA ASP A 37 -5.31 3.02 -20.27
C ASP A 37 -5.59 4.52 -20.42
N THR A 38 -6.51 5.06 -19.61
CA THR A 38 -6.88 6.48 -19.62
C THR A 38 -6.28 7.27 -18.47
N GLY A 39 -5.86 6.62 -17.39
CA GLY A 39 -5.43 7.27 -16.14
C GLY A 39 -6.59 7.84 -15.32
N VAL A 40 -7.84 7.50 -15.64
CA VAL A 40 -9.01 7.99 -14.90
C VAL A 40 -9.24 7.13 -13.66
N LEU A 41 -9.19 7.77 -12.49
CA LEU A 41 -9.62 7.23 -11.21
C LEU A 41 -10.97 7.84 -10.82
N VAL A 42 -11.93 6.99 -10.49
CA VAL A 42 -13.17 7.37 -9.83
C VAL A 42 -13.12 6.88 -8.39
N LEU A 43 -13.34 7.79 -7.45
CA LEU A 43 -13.61 7.46 -6.06
C LEU A 43 -15.12 7.63 -5.81
N GLY A 44 -15.79 6.54 -5.41
CA GLY A 44 -17.20 6.53 -5.01
C GLY A 44 -17.44 7.35 -3.73
N ARG A 45 -18.66 7.53 -3.24
CA ARG A 45 -18.91 8.34 -2.05
C ARG A 45 -18.23 7.75 -0.80
N GLN A 46 -17.85 8.61 0.14
CA GLN A 46 -17.34 8.18 1.43
C GLN A 46 -18.46 7.54 2.26
N TYR A 47 -18.35 6.23 2.51
CA TYR A 47 -19.35 5.51 3.29
C TYR A 47 -19.23 5.90 4.77
N ALA A 48 -20.32 6.45 5.32
CA ALA A 48 -20.53 6.51 6.77
C ALA A 48 -21.45 5.34 7.16
N ALA A 49 -21.24 4.74 8.32
CA ALA A 49 -21.99 3.56 8.81
C ALA A 49 -23.53 3.71 8.84
N ALA A 50 -24.06 4.94 8.68
CA ALA A 50 -25.49 5.24 8.62
C ALA A 50 -26.04 5.50 7.19
N SER A 51 -25.21 5.42 6.15
CA SER A 51 -25.61 5.72 4.77
C SER A 51 -26.12 4.45 4.06
N LEU A 52 -27.44 4.25 4.09
CA LEU A 52 -28.18 3.23 3.34
C LEU A 52 -28.27 3.54 1.84
N THR A 53 -27.28 4.24 1.27
CA THR A 53 -27.28 4.47 -0.18
C THR A 53 -26.86 3.17 -0.86
N ASP A 54 -27.86 2.48 -1.41
CA ASP A 54 -27.73 1.34 -2.33
C ASP A 54 -26.96 1.80 -3.58
N SER A 55 -25.65 1.86 -3.45
CA SER A 55 -24.74 2.26 -4.51
C SER A 55 -23.84 1.09 -4.87
N SER A 56 -23.42 1.02 -6.12
CA SER A 56 -22.54 0.00 -6.66
C SER A 56 -21.42 0.68 -7.46
N HIS A 57 -20.35 -0.05 -7.78
CA HIS A 57 -19.30 0.49 -8.66
C HIS A 57 -19.88 1.05 -9.96
N ALA A 58 -20.89 0.40 -10.55
CA ALA A 58 -21.48 0.86 -11.81
C ALA A 58 -22.29 2.15 -11.63
N VAL A 59 -23.05 2.27 -10.53
CA VAL A 59 -23.80 3.49 -10.22
C VAL A 59 -22.84 4.66 -9.97
N GLU A 60 -21.76 4.45 -9.20
CA GLU A 60 -20.81 5.53 -8.91
C GLU A 60 -19.99 5.93 -10.14
N LEU A 61 -19.72 5.00 -11.05
CA LEU A 61 -19.10 5.32 -12.33
C LEU A 61 -20.04 6.17 -13.21
N ALA A 62 -21.32 5.81 -13.27
CA ALA A 62 -22.33 6.57 -14.00
C ALA A 62 -22.55 7.98 -13.41
N ASP A 63 -22.62 8.10 -12.09
CA ASP A 63 -22.70 9.37 -11.37
C ASP A 63 -21.45 10.24 -11.59
N ALA A 64 -20.28 9.63 -11.84
CA ALA A 64 -19.07 10.33 -12.27
C ALA A 64 -19.08 10.75 -13.76
N GLY A 65 -20.20 10.53 -14.45
CA GLY A 65 -20.41 10.88 -15.86
C GLY A 65 -19.79 9.90 -16.85
N ILE A 66 -19.53 8.65 -16.44
CA ILE A 66 -18.96 7.59 -17.29
C ILE A 66 -19.98 6.45 -17.37
N THR A 67 -20.63 6.30 -18.52
CA THR A 67 -21.74 5.35 -18.71
C THR A 67 -21.40 4.19 -19.66
N LYS A 68 -20.14 4.07 -20.06
CA LYS A 68 -19.63 3.05 -20.99
C LYS A 68 -18.36 2.42 -20.43
N ASP A 69 -17.96 1.31 -21.03
CA ASP A 69 -16.64 0.70 -20.83
C ASP A 69 -16.35 0.32 -19.37
N PHE A 70 -17.39 -0.10 -18.63
CA PHE A 70 -17.29 -0.45 -17.21
C PHE A 70 -16.24 -1.54 -16.94
N ASP A 71 -16.10 -2.51 -17.85
CA ASP A 71 -15.13 -3.60 -17.71
C ASP A 71 -13.67 -3.17 -18.00
N ASP A 72 -13.47 -1.96 -18.51
CA ASP A 72 -12.15 -1.33 -18.66
C ASP A 72 -11.65 -0.73 -17.33
N PHE A 73 -12.47 -0.75 -16.27
CA PHE A 73 -12.07 -0.34 -14.93
C PHE A 73 -11.74 -1.52 -14.03
N VAL A 74 -10.53 -1.48 -13.47
CA VAL A 74 -10.17 -2.24 -12.27
C VAL A 74 -10.84 -1.58 -11.08
N ARG A 75 -11.43 -2.37 -10.19
CA ARG A 75 -12.35 -1.84 -9.18
C ARG A 75 -12.26 -2.57 -7.86
N GLY A 76 -12.65 -1.87 -6.81
CA GLY A 76 -12.51 -2.38 -5.45
C GLY A 76 -12.90 -1.37 -4.39
N TRP A 77 -12.40 -1.59 -3.19
CA TRP A 77 -12.52 -0.72 -2.03
C TRP A 77 -11.15 -0.21 -1.62
N ILE A 78 -11.11 1.03 -1.15
CA ILE A 78 -9.90 1.67 -0.63
C ILE A 78 -10.24 2.47 0.63
N GLY A 79 -9.33 2.46 1.60
CA GLY A 79 -9.55 3.15 2.84
C GLY A 79 -8.40 3.04 3.82
N THR A 80 -8.35 3.95 4.78
CA THR A 80 -7.34 4.04 5.84
C THR A 80 -8.03 4.27 7.18
N GLY A 81 -7.79 3.36 8.12
CA GLY A 81 -8.44 3.40 9.44
C GLY A 81 -8.77 2.02 9.99
N GLY A 82 -9.30 1.99 11.21
CA GLY A 82 -9.66 0.75 11.91
C GLY A 82 -8.49 -0.24 12.00
N ASN A 83 -8.69 -1.45 11.46
CA ASN A 83 -7.67 -2.51 11.43
C ASN A 83 -6.59 -2.29 10.35
N TYR A 84 -6.72 -1.25 9.51
CA TYR A 84 -5.78 -0.94 8.42
C TYR A 84 -5.17 0.46 8.63
N PRO A 85 -4.30 0.65 9.64
CA PRO A 85 -3.72 1.95 9.97
C PRO A 85 -2.82 2.53 8.86
N TYR A 86 -2.33 1.69 7.94
CA TYR A 86 -1.53 2.09 6.77
C TYR A 86 -2.32 2.01 5.45
N GLY A 87 -3.64 1.82 5.55
CA GLY A 87 -4.52 1.68 4.41
C GLY A 87 -4.70 0.25 3.91
N VAL A 88 -5.76 0.06 3.14
CA VAL A 88 -6.10 -1.17 2.42
C VAL A 88 -6.55 -0.85 1.00
N ILE A 89 -6.14 -1.67 0.05
CA ILE A 89 -6.65 -1.73 -1.33
C ILE A 89 -7.23 -3.12 -1.52
N HIS A 90 -8.54 -3.23 -1.65
CA HIS A 90 -9.26 -4.49 -1.77
C HIS A 90 -9.92 -4.60 -3.14
N PHE A 91 -9.40 -5.47 -4.01
CA PHE A 91 -9.99 -5.70 -5.31
C PHE A 91 -11.32 -6.46 -5.19
N ALA A 92 -12.34 -6.02 -5.93
CA ALA A 92 -13.65 -6.64 -5.95
C ALA A 92 -14.23 -6.58 -7.38
N PRO A 93 -14.13 -7.65 -8.19
CA PRO A 93 -13.74 -9.01 -7.80
C PRO A 93 -12.24 -9.17 -7.48
N ASN A 94 -11.88 -10.28 -6.82
CA ASN A 94 -10.49 -10.67 -6.64
C ASN A 94 -9.80 -10.81 -8.00
N VAL A 95 -8.53 -10.39 -8.05
CA VAL A 95 -7.67 -10.47 -9.22
C VAL A 95 -6.81 -11.72 -9.11
N ASP A 96 -7.06 -12.70 -9.96
CA ASP A 96 -6.29 -13.95 -10.03
C ASP A 96 -5.05 -13.78 -10.93
N GLU A 97 -3.88 -14.22 -10.45
CA GLU A 97 -2.62 -14.14 -11.21
C GLU A 97 -2.62 -14.97 -12.50
N ARG A 98 -3.58 -15.88 -12.66
CA ARG A 98 -3.77 -16.65 -13.90
C ARG A 98 -4.50 -15.87 -14.99
N CYS A 99 -5.12 -14.74 -14.65
CA CYS A 99 -5.76 -13.84 -15.60
C CYS A 99 -4.80 -12.69 -15.93
N ALA A 100 -3.87 -12.93 -16.86
CA ALA A 100 -2.76 -12.02 -17.16
C ALA A 100 -3.22 -10.58 -17.41
N ASP A 101 -4.19 -10.37 -18.30
CA ASP A 101 -4.66 -9.02 -18.66
C ASP A 101 -5.24 -8.25 -17.46
N LEU A 102 -6.05 -8.91 -16.62
CA LEU A 102 -6.61 -8.28 -15.42
C LEU A 102 -5.52 -8.04 -14.36
N PHE A 103 -4.58 -8.98 -14.24
CA PHE A 103 -3.47 -8.88 -13.30
C PHE A 103 -2.56 -7.70 -13.63
N ASP A 104 -2.20 -7.53 -14.90
CA ASP A 104 -1.36 -6.40 -15.36
C ASP A 104 -2.07 -5.06 -15.13
N ARG A 105 -3.36 -4.98 -15.46
CA ARG A 105 -4.18 -3.77 -15.19
C ARG A 105 -4.28 -3.47 -13.69
N ALA A 106 -4.42 -4.49 -12.86
CA ALA A 106 -4.43 -4.34 -11.42
C ALA A 106 -3.06 -3.94 -10.86
N TYR A 107 -1.96 -4.46 -11.42
CA TYR A 107 -0.61 -4.04 -11.07
C TYR A 107 -0.41 -2.54 -11.38
N SER A 108 -0.81 -2.07 -12.56
CA SER A 108 -0.80 -0.63 -12.90
C SER A 108 -1.66 0.21 -11.96
N THR A 109 -2.76 -0.36 -11.44
CA THR A 109 -3.59 0.29 -10.40
C THR A 109 -2.81 0.46 -9.09
N LEU A 110 -2.04 -0.57 -8.70
CA LEU A 110 -1.18 -0.50 -7.52
C LEU A 110 -0.04 0.51 -7.70
N GLU A 111 0.56 0.59 -8.89
CA GLU A 111 1.57 1.63 -9.19
C GLU A 111 0.99 3.03 -9.02
N MET A 112 -0.21 3.27 -9.55
CA MET A 112 -0.90 4.54 -9.37
C MET A 112 -1.13 4.84 -7.89
N PHE A 113 -1.63 3.90 -7.08
CA PHE A 113 -1.81 4.15 -5.64
C PHE A 113 -0.48 4.33 -4.88
N ARG A 114 0.60 3.63 -5.28
CA ARG A 114 1.95 3.86 -4.75
C ARG A 114 2.40 5.30 -4.97
N GLU A 115 2.17 5.84 -6.16
CA GLU A 115 2.49 7.23 -6.50
C GLU A 115 1.55 8.23 -5.80
N ASN A 116 0.40 7.77 -5.31
CA ASN A 116 -0.64 8.57 -4.66
C ASN A 116 -0.78 8.23 -3.16
N GLY A 117 0.34 7.97 -2.49
CA GLY A 117 0.41 7.89 -1.02
C GLY A 117 0.21 6.50 -0.41
N ALA A 118 0.20 5.41 -1.19
CA ALA A 118 0.24 4.06 -0.60
C ALA A 118 1.57 3.83 0.09
N LEU A 119 1.51 3.25 1.29
CA LEU A 119 2.67 2.98 2.12
C LEU A 119 3.11 1.52 1.97
N ALA A 120 4.34 1.22 2.38
CA ALA A 120 4.92 -0.13 2.31
C ALA A 120 4.07 -1.20 3.01
N ASP A 121 3.37 -0.80 4.07
CA ASP A 121 2.53 -1.64 4.90
C ASP A 121 1.02 -1.54 4.53
N THR A 122 0.66 -0.81 3.45
CA THR A 122 -0.70 -0.83 2.90
C THR A 122 -1.07 -2.25 2.52
N VAL A 123 -2.22 -2.73 3.00
CA VAL A 123 -2.66 -4.11 2.78
C VAL A 123 -3.33 -4.25 1.42
N LEU A 124 -2.89 -5.23 0.64
CA LEU A 124 -3.51 -5.64 -0.61
C LEU A 124 -4.40 -6.84 -0.35
N ARG A 125 -5.70 -6.70 -0.67
CA ARG A 125 -6.70 -7.75 -0.55
C ARG A 125 -7.24 -8.20 -1.88
N GLY A 126 -7.31 -9.51 -2.08
CA GLY A 126 -7.82 -10.10 -3.31
C GLY A 126 -6.90 -9.87 -4.51
N PHE A 127 -5.57 -9.79 -4.30
CA PHE A 127 -4.58 -9.64 -5.38
C PHE A 127 -3.63 -10.85 -5.47
N GLY A 128 -3.67 -11.53 -6.61
CA GLY A 128 -2.91 -12.74 -6.89
C GLY A 128 -3.38 -13.93 -6.03
N ASN A 129 -2.45 -14.82 -5.70
CA ASN A 129 -2.72 -16.07 -4.97
C ASN A 129 -2.83 -15.97 -3.43
N ARG A 130 -2.77 -14.77 -2.82
CA ARG A 130 -2.87 -14.57 -1.36
C ARG A 130 -4.02 -13.66 -1.05
N TRP A 131 -4.73 -13.97 0.04
CA TRP A 131 -5.83 -13.15 0.51
C TRP A 131 -5.39 -11.75 0.93
N GLU A 132 -4.36 -11.66 1.77
CA GLU A 132 -3.77 -10.41 2.26
C GLU A 132 -2.24 -10.46 2.11
N ARG A 133 -1.66 -9.34 1.66
CA ARG A 133 -0.20 -9.11 1.65
C ARG A 133 0.10 -7.61 1.71
N PRO A 134 1.25 -7.17 2.25
CA PRO A 134 1.63 -5.75 2.22
C PRO A 134 2.05 -5.32 0.80
N MET A 135 1.93 -4.03 0.51
CA MET A 135 2.38 -3.42 -0.74
C MET A 135 3.86 -3.69 -1.04
N SER A 136 4.70 -3.73 0.00
CA SER A 136 6.13 -4.03 -0.08
C SER A 136 6.48 -5.47 -0.50
N ASP A 137 5.52 -6.40 -0.50
CA ASP A 137 5.72 -7.72 -1.11
C ASP A 137 5.82 -7.60 -2.64
N ILE A 138 5.07 -6.66 -3.23
CA ILE A 138 5.00 -6.40 -4.67
C ILE A 138 6.14 -5.47 -5.10
N PHE A 139 6.33 -4.35 -4.40
CA PHE A 139 7.28 -3.32 -4.78
C PHE A 139 8.55 -3.39 -3.92
N ALA A 140 9.64 -3.86 -4.51
CA ALA A 140 10.90 -4.08 -3.81
C ALA A 140 11.53 -2.79 -3.25
N ASP A 141 11.33 -1.67 -3.93
CA ASP A 141 11.74 -0.32 -3.52
C ASP A 141 11.02 0.16 -2.25
N MET A 142 9.84 -0.38 -1.95
CA MET A 142 9.08 -0.07 -0.74
C MET A 142 9.50 -0.92 0.46
N ARG A 143 10.34 -1.95 0.28
CA ARG A 143 10.81 -2.77 1.40
C ARG A 143 11.68 -1.89 2.29
N LYS A 144 11.31 -1.77 3.56
CA LYS A 144 12.16 -1.12 4.57
C LYS A 144 13.52 -1.79 4.48
N ALA A 145 14.59 -1.00 4.29
CA ALA A 145 15.94 -1.52 4.36
C ALA A 145 16.05 -2.28 5.67
N GLU A 146 16.29 -3.60 5.60
CA GLU A 146 16.51 -4.39 6.79
C GLU A 146 17.60 -3.68 7.59
N GLN A 147 17.27 -3.23 8.80
CA GLN A 147 18.29 -2.81 9.75
C GLN A 147 19.10 -4.06 10.07
N LYS A 148 20.08 -4.40 9.23
CA LYS A 148 21.07 -5.41 9.54
C LYS A 148 21.62 -4.98 10.90
N PRO A 149 21.47 -5.79 11.97
CA PRO A 149 22.03 -5.43 13.25
C PRO A 149 23.51 -5.17 13.01
N SER A 150 23.94 -3.92 13.22
CA SER A 150 25.33 -3.54 13.04
C SER A 150 26.21 -4.55 13.79
N VAL A 151 27.25 -5.07 13.13
CA VAL A 151 28.23 -6.00 13.74
C VAL A 151 28.77 -5.43 15.07
N ARG A 152 28.85 -4.10 15.22
CA ARG A 152 29.19 -3.42 16.48
C ARG A 152 28.23 -3.72 17.64
N ARG A 153 26.93 -3.91 17.37
CA ARG A 153 25.92 -4.22 18.40
C ARG A 153 25.97 -5.69 18.82
N GLN A 154 26.46 -6.58 17.94
CA GLN A 154 26.71 -7.99 18.25
C GLN A 154 28.04 -8.17 19.01
N LEU A 155 29.09 -7.43 18.65
CA LEU A 155 30.38 -7.45 19.36
C LEU A 155 30.30 -6.94 20.81
N LYS A 156 29.37 -6.01 21.11
CA LYS A 156 29.10 -5.56 22.49
C LYS A 156 28.39 -6.59 23.38
N LYS A 157 27.94 -7.73 22.83
CA LYS A 157 27.28 -8.80 23.59
C LYS A 157 28.22 -9.96 23.94
N GLN A 158 29.49 -9.93 23.55
CA GLN A 158 30.47 -10.89 24.07
C GLN A 158 30.92 -10.42 25.46
N PRO A 159 30.86 -11.27 26.49
CA PRO A 159 31.51 -10.98 27.76
C PRO A 159 33.02 -10.84 27.49
N GLU A 160 33.63 -9.79 28.00
CA GLU A 160 35.09 -9.65 28.01
C GLU A 160 35.68 -10.91 28.65
N ALA A 161 36.42 -11.69 27.85
CA ALA A 161 37.14 -12.84 28.35
C ALA A 161 38.17 -12.34 29.38
N GLU A 162 38.00 -12.77 30.63
CA GLU A 162 38.95 -12.54 31.72
C GLU A 162 40.37 -12.88 31.24
N THR A 163 41.22 -11.85 31.20
CA THR A 163 42.65 -12.03 30.96
C THR A 163 43.28 -12.64 32.22
N ILE A 164 43.34 -13.96 32.27
CA ILE A 164 44.12 -14.67 33.29
C ILE A 164 45.61 -14.38 33.03
N ARG A 165 46.19 -13.46 33.81
CA ARG A 165 47.63 -13.22 33.84
C ARG A 165 48.32 -14.37 34.57
N PRO A 166 49.35 -15.03 34.00
CA PRO A 166 50.13 -16.01 34.73
C PRO A 166 50.98 -15.30 35.79
N LYS A 167 50.91 -15.75 37.05
CA LYS A 167 51.80 -15.31 38.13
C LYS A 167 53.16 -15.97 37.97
N THR A 168 54.19 -15.18 37.69
CA THR A 168 55.59 -15.62 37.74
C THR A 168 56.05 -15.62 39.20
N ASN A 169 56.28 -16.80 39.77
CA ASN A 169 56.92 -16.95 41.08
C ASN A 169 58.43 -16.78 40.90
N HIS A 170 58.97 -15.65 41.34
CA HIS A 170 60.41 -15.52 41.61
C HIS A 170 60.63 -15.58 43.12
N GLN A 171 61.21 -16.70 43.56
CA GLN A 171 61.80 -16.87 44.89
C GLN A 171 63.09 -16.06 45.01
N GLN A 172 63.16 -15.27 46.07
CA GLN A 172 64.34 -14.67 46.72
C GLN A 172 63.79 -14.18 48.08
N GLU A 173 64.34 -14.43 49.28
CA GLU A 173 65.68 -14.75 49.78
C GLU A 173 65.55 -15.46 51.15
N ARG A 174 66.49 -16.34 51.50
CA ARG A 174 67.55 -16.03 52.47
C ARG A 174 68.60 -17.14 52.52
#